data_AF-A0A7G2IUK5-F1
#
_entry.id   AF-A0A7G2IUK5-F1
#
_cell.length_a   1.000
_cell.length_b   1.000
_cell.length_c   1.000
_cell.angle_alpha   90.00
_cell.angle_beta   90.00
_cell.angle_gamma   90.00
#
_symmetry.space_group_name_H-M   'P 1'
#
loop_
_entity.id
_entity.type
_entity.pdbx_description
1 polymer ?
#
loop_
_entity_poly.entity_id
_entity_poly.type
_entity_poly.pdbx_seq_one_letter_code
_entity_poly.pdbx_strand_id
1 'polypeptide(L)' 'MGNVVADDGSTLTVDAVIVPCGNIADIAMNGDARYYLLEAYKHLKPIALAGDARQFKATLNIKK' A
#
# COMPACT_ATOMS: atom_id res chain seq x y z
N MET A 1 -12.43 7.93 10.72
CA MET A 1 -12.67 6.47 10.80
C MET A 1 -11.34 5.80 10.53
N GLY A 2 -10.93 4.89 11.41
CA GLY A 2 -9.55 4.41 11.53
C GLY A 2 -9.01 3.83 10.24
N ASN A 3 -7.90 4.37 9.77
CA ASN A 3 -7.10 3.70 8.76
C ASN A 3 -6.43 2.54 9.48
N VAL A 4 -6.72 1.30 9.04
CA VAL A 4 -6.03 0.10 9.53
C VAL A 4 -4.64 0.12 8.91
N VAL A 5 -3.78 1.00 9.43
CA VAL A 5 -2.33 0.95 9.25
C VAL A 5 -1.89 -0.08 10.28
N ALA A 6 -1.12 -1.10 9.90
CA ALA A 6 -0.73 -2.15 10.83
C ALA A 6 -0.18 -1.52 12.14
N ASP A 7 -0.60 -2.09 13.27
CA ASP A 7 -0.50 -1.53 14.62
C ASP A 7 0.93 -1.10 15.05
N ASP A 8 1.97 -1.49 14.30
CA ASP A 8 3.36 -1.12 14.58
C ASP A 8 4.06 -0.17 13.56
N GLY A 9 3.45 0.12 12.41
CA GLY A 9 4.16 0.89 11.37
C GLY A 9 4.96 0.05 10.34
N SER A 10 4.94 -1.29 10.44
CA SER A 10 5.55 -2.21 9.48
C SER A 10 4.57 -3.19 8.83
N THR A 11 4.91 -3.63 7.62
CA THR A 11 4.29 -4.77 6.95
C THR A 11 4.83 -6.10 7.43
N LEU A 12 5.82 -6.16 8.31
CA LEU A 12 6.42 -7.42 8.78
C LEU A 12 5.40 -8.33 9.48
N THR A 13 4.41 -7.73 10.14
CA THR A 13 3.36 -8.40 10.91
C THR A 13 2.20 -8.93 10.07
N VAL A 14 2.16 -8.64 8.76
CA VAL A 14 1.07 -9.05 7.86
C VAL A 14 1.57 -9.91 6.70
N ASP A 15 0.76 -10.85 6.23
CA ASP A 15 1.15 -11.72 5.11
C ASP A 15 0.87 -11.11 3.72
N ALA A 16 -0.06 -10.15 3.63
CA ALA A 16 -0.45 -9.50 2.40
C ALA A 16 -0.95 -8.07 2.64
N VAL A 17 -0.90 -7.24 1.58
CA VAL A 17 -1.39 -5.85 1.62
C VAL A 17 -2.52 -5.67 0.61
N ILE A 18 -3.65 -5.11 1.04
CA ILE A 18 -4.80 -4.80 0.18
C ILE A 18 -5.09 -3.30 0.30
N VAL A 19 -5.07 -2.60 -0.83
CA VAL A 19 -5.48 -1.19 -0.91
C VAL A 19 -6.83 -1.10 -1.63
N PRO A 20 -7.93 -0.85 -0.89
CA PRO A 20 -9.25 -0.70 -1.48
C PRO A 20 -9.36 0.61 -2.25
N CYS A 21 -10.39 0.69 -3.11
CA CYS A 21 -10.76 1.94 -3.78
C CYS A 21 -11.43 2.90 -2.80
N GLY A 22 -11.41 4.20 -3.10
CA GLY A 22 -11.96 5.25 -2.24
C GLY A 22 -11.26 6.58 -2.50
N ASN A 23 -11.15 7.42 -1.47
CA ASN A 23 -10.40 8.67 -1.58
C ASN A 23 -8.87 8.41 -1.48
N ILE A 24 -8.28 7.94 -2.58
CA ILE A 24 -6.85 7.63 -2.63
C ILE A 24 -5.99 8.88 -2.45
N ALA A 25 -6.51 10.08 -2.74
CA ALA A 25 -5.77 11.33 -2.56
C ALA A 25 -5.28 11.53 -1.12
N ASP A 26 -6.05 11.05 -0.13
CA ASP A 26 -5.70 11.17 1.29
C ASP A 26 -4.46 10.34 1.67
N ILE A 27 -4.23 9.22 0.98
CA ILE A 27 -3.10 8.31 1.24
C ILE A 27 -2.01 8.36 0.16
N ALA A 28 -2.29 8.97 -1.00
CA ALA A 28 -1.35 9.06 -2.12
C ALA A 28 -0.11 9.90 -1.78
N MET A 29 -0.29 10.94 -0.97
CA MET A 29 0.80 11.81 -0.50
C MET A 29 1.38 11.37 0.86
N ASN A 30 0.83 10.33 1.49
CA ASN A 30 1.32 9.84 2.77
C ASN A 30 2.61 9.01 2.56
N GLY A 31 3.70 9.44 3.19
CA GLY A 31 5.00 8.77 3.12
C GLY A 31 4.98 7.35 3.71
N ASP A 32 4.24 7.15 4.80
CA ASP A 32 4.14 5.87 5.49
C ASP A 32 3.40 4.85 4.62
N ALA A 33 2.28 5.25 3.99
CA ALA A 33 1.53 4.38 3.09
C ALA A 33 2.38 3.89 1.91
N ARG A 34 3.25 4.75 1.38
CA ARG A 34 4.21 4.38 0.33
C ARG A 34 5.29 3.45 0.86
N TYR A 35 5.83 3.73 2.04
CA TYR A 35 6.83 2.90 2.70
C TYR A 35 6.30 1.48 2.94
N TYR A 36 5.07 1.36 3.43
CA TYR A 36 4.35 0.09 3.59
C TYR A 36 4.31 -0.72 2.29
N LEU A 37 3.90 -0.10 1.19
CA LEU A 37 3.84 -0.80 -0.10
C LEU A 37 5.22 -1.24 -0.59
N LEU A 38 6.25 -0.42 -0.40
CA LEU A 38 7.63 -0.74 -0.78
C LEU A 38 8.20 -1.88 0.08
N GLU A 39 7.91 -1.91 1.37
CA GLU A 39 8.36 -2.96 2.28
C GLU A 39 7.70 -4.31 1.95
N ALA A 40 6.38 -4.33 1.72
CA ALA A 40 5.68 -5.51 1.25
C ALA A 40 6.25 -6.01 -0.08
N TYR A 41 6.55 -5.10 -1.02
CA TYR A 41 7.13 -5.44 -2.31
C TYR A 41 8.53 -6.04 -2.18
N LYS A 42 9.38 -5.48 -1.30
CA LYS A 42 10.71 -6.03 -0.99
C LYS A 42 10.64 -7.43 -0.39
N HIS A 43 9.64 -7.70 0.44
CA HIS A 43 9.44 -9.00 1.07
C HIS A 43 8.65 -9.98 0.21
N LEU A 44 8.42 -9.66 -1.08
CA LEU A 44 7.68 -10.47 -2.04
C LEU A 44 6.27 -10.85 -1.55
N LYS A 45 5.67 -9.99 -0.72
CA LYS A 45 4.32 -10.20 -0.20
C LYS A 45 3.30 -9.90 -1.30
N PRO A 46 2.18 -10.64 -1.35
CA PRO A 46 1.08 -10.31 -2.26
C PRO A 46 0.53 -8.90 -1.99
N ILE A 47 0.40 -8.10 -3.06
CA ILE A 47 -0.19 -6.75 -3.00
C ILE A 47 -1.39 -6.69 -3.95
N ALA A 48 -2.57 -6.41 -3.41
CA ALA A 48 -3.81 -6.22 -4.17
C ALA A 48 -4.21 -4.74 -4.20
N LEU A 49 -4.38 -4.18 -5.41
CA LEU A 49 -4.77 -2.78 -5.62
C LEU A 49 -6.11 -2.73 -6.36
N ALA A 50 -7.13 -2.16 -5.73
CA ALA A 50 -8.47 -2.02 -6.30
C ALA A 50 -8.75 -0.59 -6.80
N GLY A 51 -9.34 -0.46 -7.99
CA GLY A 51 -9.77 0.82 -8.56
C GLY A 51 -8.63 1.84 -8.70
N ASP A 52 -8.85 3.05 -8.17
CA ASP A 52 -7.91 4.17 -8.25
C ASP A 52 -6.60 3.92 -7.47
N ALA A 53 -6.56 2.92 -6.58
CA ALA A 53 -5.34 2.51 -5.89
C ALA A 53 -4.26 1.98 -6.86
N ARG A 54 -4.62 1.65 -8.11
CA ARG A 54 -3.64 1.23 -9.13
C ARG A 54 -2.60 2.30 -9.45
N GLN A 55 -2.83 3.56 -9.10
CA GLN A 55 -1.82 4.62 -9.22
C GLN A 55 -0.55 4.32 -8.39
N PHE A 56 -0.66 3.54 -7.31
CA PHE A 56 0.50 3.10 -6.51
C PHE A 56 1.45 2.15 -7.26
N LYS A 57 1.05 1.60 -8.41
CA LYS A 57 1.97 0.84 -9.29
C LYS A 57 3.15 1.67 -9.76
N ALA A 58 2.97 2.98 -9.94
CA ALA A 58 4.05 3.90 -10.30
C ALA A 58 5.11 3.97 -9.19
N THR A 59 4.70 3.93 -7.91
CA THR A 59 5.61 3.88 -6.75
C THR A 59 6.40 2.57 -6.71
N LEU A 60 5.79 1.47 -7.13
CA LEU A 60 6.44 0.15 -7.21
C LEU A 60 7.26 -0.04 -8.50
N ASN A 61 7.32 0.98 -9.36
CA ASN A 61 7.95 0.93 -10.68
C ASN A 61 7.47 -0.24 -11.58
N ILE A 62 6.21 -0.65 -11.41
CA ILE A 62 5.59 -1.72 -12.19
C ILE A 62 4.99 -1.10 -13.44
N LYS A 63 5.51 -1.48 -14.62
CA LYS A 63 4.95 -1.06 -15.91
C LYS A 63 3.64 -1.79 -16.20
N LYS A 64 2.77 -1.12 -16.96
CA LYS A 64 1.43 -1.62 -17.32
C LYS A 64 1.50 -2.91 -18.13
#